data_AF-A0A0S8FP12-F1
#
_entry.id   AF-A0A0S8FP12-F1
#
_cell.length_a   1.000
_cell.length_b   1.000
_cell.length_c   1.000
_cell.angle_alpha   90.00
_cell.angle_beta   90.00
_cell.angle_gamma   90.00
#
_symmetry.space_group_name_H-M   'P 1'
#
loop_
_entity.id
_entity.type
_entity.pdbx_description
1 polymer ?
#
loop_
_entity_poly.entity_id
_entity_poly.type
_entity_poly.pdbx_seq_one_letter_code
_entity_poly.pdbx_strand_id
1 'polypeptide(L)'
;MTAGRKWPPEWEDYEDPSSGVTVRRLTNYKGHSHHLYFTNPGWWDGGRRLLFGSDRQNRSNLFSIELEGGEITQLTDLERDAGFLQACVNPTRPEAYFWYDRAVVALGLHSLELRALWTLPDGFRSTMLNCTADGAFVCAGVVEDLSDRIHVPLRYIYAGFRETHEAHPLCRIMKIGTDGSGADTVWEEENWIGHVNTSPTQPHLLTFCHEGPWDIVDNRIWGLDVTTGRAWRIRPREGAESVGHEYWHADGLYVGYHGHRPDGAQAGRRFFGRVRYDNADRTEVDFPHQTGHIHSNDFSLIVGDGYAGSRAVRLWRWNGEDFDGPRALCEHRSSFHVQEVHVHPRFSPDGSYVIYTSDVTGYGNVYQVAVAEFESLPRLE
;
A
#
# COMPACT_ATOMS: atom_id res chain seq x y z
N MET A 1 -14.63 25.73 -7.69
CA MET A 1 -14.10 25.10 -6.47
C MET A 1 -15.15 24.17 -5.90
N THR A 2 -15.03 22.87 -6.20
CA THR A 2 -15.87 21.78 -5.65
C THR A 2 -15.28 21.14 -4.40
N ALA A 3 -14.06 21.54 -3.99
CA ALA A 3 -13.50 21.17 -2.70
C ALA A 3 -14.46 21.60 -1.56
N GLY A 4 -14.68 20.70 -0.61
CA GLY A 4 -15.64 20.84 0.48
C GLY A 4 -17.06 20.40 0.11
N ARG A 5 -17.33 20.03 -1.15
CA ARG A 5 -18.62 19.48 -1.54
C ARG A 5 -18.86 18.15 -0.82
N LYS A 6 -20.03 18.06 -0.21
CA LYS A 6 -20.54 16.85 0.43
C LYS A 6 -21.43 16.06 -0.52
N TRP A 7 -21.38 14.75 -0.39
CA TRP A 7 -22.19 13.79 -1.11
C TRP A 7 -22.91 12.89 -0.11
N PRO A 8 -24.15 12.48 -0.41
CA PRO A 8 -24.87 11.54 0.43
C PRO A 8 -24.15 10.18 0.45
N PRO A 9 -24.44 9.34 1.45
CA PRO A 9 -23.94 7.97 1.50
C PRO A 9 -24.28 7.19 0.22
N GLU A 10 -23.30 6.43 -0.25
CA GLU A 10 -23.42 5.55 -1.43
C GLU A 10 -23.51 4.07 -1.05
N TRP A 11 -23.73 3.82 0.25
CA TRP A 11 -23.62 2.50 0.85
C TRP A 11 -24.64 1.50 0.32
N GLU A 12 -24.16 0.27 0.15
CA GLU A 12 -25.00 -0.89 -0.08
C GLU A 12 -24.40 -2.05 0.71
N ASP A 13 -25.20 -2.60 1.64
CA ASP A 13 -24.85 -3.80 2.39
C ASP A 13 -25.42 -5.02 1.66
N TYR A 14 -24.62 -6.07 1.57
CA TYR A 14 -25.04 -7.36 1.03
C TYR A 14 -24.34 -8.50 1.76
N GLU A 15 -24.97 -9.67 1.79
CA GLU A 15 -24.32 -10.89 2.24
C GLU A 15 -23.46 -11.44 1.11
N ASP A 16 -22.18 -11.68 1.40
CA ASP A 16 -21.30 -12.33 0.44
C ASP A 16 -21.83 -13.73 0.11
N PRO A 17 -22.04 -14.06 -1.18
CA PRO A 17 -22.67 -15.32 -1.56
C PRO A 17 -21.80 -16.55 -1.26
N SER A 18 -20.49 -16.37 -1.04
CA SER A 18 -19.56 -17.48 -0.76
C SER A 18 -19.37 -17.71 0.74
N SER A 19 -19.28 -16.65 1.55
CA SER A 19 -18.97 -16.73 2.97
C SER A 19 -20.15 -16.43 3.90
N GLY A 20 -21.21 -15.79 3.40
CA GLY A 20 -22.33 -15.29 4.21
C GLY A 20 -21.97 -14.08 5.08
N VAL A 21 -20.74 -13.55 4.99
CA VAL A 21 -20.31 -12.37 5.75
C VAL A 21 -20.93 -11.12 5.13
N THR A 22 -21.41 -10.20 5.96
CA THR A 22 -21.90 -8.90 5.49
C THR A 22 -20.75 -8.05 4.94
N VAL A 23 -20.86 -7.67 3.67
CA VAL A 23 -19.99 -6.72 2.99
C VAL A 23 -20.74 -5.42 2.79
N ARG A 24 -20.08 -4.30 3.10
CA ARG A 24 -20.54 -2.95 2.80
C ARG A 24 -19.75 -2.38 1.63
N ARG A 25 -20.41 -2.07 0.52
CA ARG A 25 -19.82 -1.24 -0.52
C ARG A 25 -19.86 0.23 -0.08
N LEU A 26 -18.71 0.89 0.04
CA LEU A 26 -18.59 2.26 0.55
C LEU A 26 -18.78 3.34 -0.52
N THR A 27 -18.45 3.04 -1.78
CA THR A 27 -18.61 3.95 -2.92
C THR A 27 -19.46 3.31 -4.01
N ASN A 28 -20.19 4.12 -4.77
CA ASN A 28 -21.01 3.68 -5.89
C ASN A 28 -21.19 4.82 -6.90
N TYR A 29 -20.12 5.15 -7.61
CA TYR A 29 -20.14 6.17 -8.66
C TYR A 29 -19.74 5.56 -10.00
N LYS A 30 -20.23 6.14 -11.11
CA LYS A 30 -19.85 5.74 -12.47
C LYS A 30 -18.46 6.29 -12.85
N GLY A 31 -17.44 5.85 -12.12
CA GLY A 31 -16.03 6.21 -12.23
C GLY A 31 -15.24 5.45 -11.16
N HIS A 32 -13.93 5.25 -11.36
CA HIS A 32 -13.16 4.45 -10.40
C HIS A 32 -13.02 5.20 -9.08
N SER A 33 -13.22 4.46 -7.99
CA SER A 33 -12.87 4.85 -6.64
C SER A 33 -12.01 3.75 -6.02
N HIS A 34 -10.97 4.14 -5.31
CA HIS A 34 -10.01 3.21 -4.75
C HIS A 34 -9.47 3.73 -3.43
N HIS A 35 -9.21 2.83 -2.48
CA HIS A 35 -8.47 3.20 -1.28
C HIS A 35 -6.98 3.39 -1.61
N LEU A 36 -6.17 3.80 -0.63
CA LEU A 36 -4.75 4.04 -0.84
C LEU A 36 -3.98 2.72 -1.05
N TYR A 37 -2.67 2.79 -1.28
CA TYR A 37 -1.87 1.57 -1.35
C TYR A 37 -1.87 0.82 0.00
N PHE A 38 -1.81 -0.51 -0.01
CA PHE A 38 -2.01 -1.31 1.22
C PHE A 38 -0.98 -1.06 2.33
N THR A 39 0.18 -0.47 2.02
CA THR A 39 1.17 -0.03 3.03
C THR A 39 0.91 1.39 3.55
N ASN A 40 0.11 2.22 2.87
CA ASN A 40 -0.19 3.61 3.22
C ASN A 40 -1.58 3.76 3.86
N PRO A 41 -1.70 3.93 5.20
CA PRO A 41 -3.01 3.93 5.85
C PRO A 41 -3.78 5.19 5.47
N GLY A 42 -5.02 5.01 5.02
CA GLY A 42 -5.92 6.12 4.66
C GLY A 42 -6.81 6.60 5.81
N TRP A 43 -6.76 5.97 6.99
CA TRP A 43 -7.58 6.35 8.13
C TRP A 43 -7.10 7.64 8.78
N TRP A 44 -8.05 8.49 9.15
CA TRP A 44 -7.80 9.73 9.88
C TRP A 44 -8.96 10.02 10.84
N ASP A 45 -8.86 11.12 11.60
CA ASP A 45 -9.86 11.51 12.60
C ASP A 45 -10.14 10.41 13.64
N GLY A 46 -9.07 9.77 14.12
CA GLY A 46 -9.16 8.65 15.07
C GLY A 46 -9.79 7.39 14.49
N GLY A 47 -9.71 7.20 13.16
CA GLY A 47 -10.26 6.03 12.47
C GLY A 47 -11.72 6.19 12.04
N ARG A 48 -12.38 7.30 12.38
CA ARG A 48 -13.77 7.59 11.95
C ARG A 48 -13.89 7.86 10.45
N ARG A 49 -12.80 8.27 9.81
CA ARG A 49 -12.81 8.66 8.40
C ARG A 49 -11.72 7.93 7.62
N LEU A 50 -12.00 7.67 6.35
CA LEU A 50 -11.08 7.03 5.41
C LEU A 50 -10.88 7.90 4.18
N LEU A 51 -9.63 8.06 3.73
CA LEU A 51 -9.28 8.68 2.46
C LEU A 51 -9.39 7.69 1.29
N PHE A 52 -9.85 8.18 0.14
CA PHE A 52 -9.89 7.42 -1.09
C PHE A 52 -9.74 8.33 -2.32
N GLY A 53 -9.12 7.82 -3.39
CA GLY A 53 -9.09 8.48 -4.68
C GLY A 53 -10.37 8.19 -5.46
N SER A 54 -10.88 9.16 -6.22
CA SER A 54 -12.07 8.95 -7.06
C SER A 54 -12.05 9.81 -8.33
N ASP A 55 -12.48 9.23 -9.44
CA ASP A 55 -12.69 9.88 -10.75
C ASP A 55 -14.04 10.61 -10.84
N ARG A 56 -14.70 10.81 -9.70
CA ARG A 56 -16.00 11.47 -9.63
C ARG A 56 -15.93 12.83 -10.31
N GLN A 57 -16.97 13.13 -11.09
CA GLN A 57 -17.02 14.33 -11.94
C GLN A 57 -15.94 14.38 -13.04
N ASN A 58 -15.51 13.22 -13.54
CA ASN A 58 -14.57 13.06 -14.66
C ASN A 58 -13.18 13.65 -14.39
N ARG A 59 -12.75 13.69 -13.13
CA ARG A 59 -11.42 14.15 -12.70
C ARG A 59 -10.98 13.39 -11.47
N SER A 60 -9.72 13.01 -11.41
CA SER A 60 -9.13 12.32 -10.26
C SER A 60 -8.96 13.29 -9.10
N ASN A 61 -9.68 13.08 -7.99
CA ASN A 61 -9.55 13.88 -6.78
C ASN A 61 -9.48 13.01 -5.52
N LEU A 62 -8.97 13.59 -4.44
CA LEU A 62 -8.97 12.95 -3.12
C LEU A 62 -10.28 13.26 -2.41
N PHE A 63 -10.86 12.22 -1.81
CA PHE A 63 -12.09 12.29 -1.04
C PHE A 63 -11.86 11.67 0.33
N SER A 64 -12.76 12.00 1.25
CA SER A 64 -12.90 11.28 2.52
C SER A 64 -14.33 10.80 2.68
N ILE A 65 -14.49 9.58 3.20
CA ILE A 65 -15.76 9.07 3.70
C ILE A 65 -15.74 9.00 5.23
N GLU A 66 -16.84 9.39 5.87
CA GLU A 66 -17.10 9.14 7.29
C GLU A 66 -17.77 7.76 7.45
N LEU A 67 -17.20 6.89 8.28
CA LEU A 67 -17.47 5.45 8.27
C LEU A 67 -18.71 5.05 9.08
N GLU A 68 -19.28 5.92 9.92
CA GLU A 68 -20.50 5.65 10.68
C GLU A 68 -21.77 6.11 9.96
N GLY A 69 -21.74 7.30 9.36
CA GLY A 69 -22.86 7.92 8.66
C GLY A 69 -22.76 7.91 7.14
N GLY A 70 -21.59 7.62 6.55
CA GLY A 70 -21.38 7.46 5.11
C GLY A 70 -21.24 8.76 4.31
N GLU A 71 -21.19 9.92 4.98
CA GLU A 71 -21.00 11.20 4.30
C GLU A 71 -19.64 11.22 3.58
N ILE A 72 -19.68 11.50 2.27
CA ILE A 72 -18.46 11.65 1.46
C ILE A 72 -18.18 13.14 1.25
N THR A 73 -16.95 13.57 1.52
CA THR A 73 -16.47 14.94 1.28
C THR A 73 -15.39 14.93 0.21
N GLN A 74 -15.55 15.77 -0.81
CA GLN A 74 -14.50 16.05 -1.79
C GLN A 74 -13.44 16.96 -1.16
N LEU A 75 -12.20 16.48 -1.07
CA LEU A 75 -11.14 17.23 -0.38
C LEU A 75 -10.32 18.09 -1.33
N THR A 76 -10.23 17.71 -2.61
CA THR A 76 -9.51 18.45 -3.63
C THR A 76 -10.38 18.79 -4.85
N ASP A 77 -10.02 19.84 -5.57
CA ASP A 77 -10.58 20.20 -6.88
C ASP A 77 -9.41 20.52 -7.82
N LEU A 78 -8.66 19.48 -8.19
CA LEU A 78 -7.44 19.59 -8.99
C LEU A 78 -7.79 19.82 -10.48
N GLU A 79 -6.93 20.58 -11.16
CA GLU A 79 -7.07 20.86 -12.58
C GLU A 79 -6.54 19.72 -13.45
N ARG A 80 -5.52 19.01 -12.96
CA ARG A 80 -4.89 17.85 -13.59
C ARG A 80 -5.11 16.60 -12.72
N ASP A 81 -5.07 15.44 -13.36
CA ASP A 81 -5.17 14.17 -12.63
C ASP A 81 -3.95 13.96 -11.72
N ALA A 82 -4.20 13.39 -10.54
CA ALA A 82 -3.18 12.99 -9.59
C ALA A 82 -3.39 11.51 -9.21
N GLY A 83 -2.28 10.80 -8.96
CA GLY A 83 -2.33 9.41 -8.50
C GLY A 83 -2.41 9.35 -6.98
N PHE A 84 -3.56 8.94 -6.43
CA PHE A 84 -3.77 8.92 -4.98
C PHE A 84 -3.39 7.62 -4.29
N LEU A 85 -3.05 6.55 -5.01
CA LEU A 85 -2.56 5.32 -4.38
C LEU A 85 -1.35 5.57 -3.47
N GLN A 86 -0.45 6.47 -3.89
CA GLN A 86 0.78 6.79 -3.15
C GLN A 86 0.56 7.85 -2.05
N ALA A 87 -0.65 8.35 -1.87
CA ALA A 87 -0.92 9.33 -0.83
C ALA A 87 -0.74 8.71 0.57
N CYS A 88 -0.51 9.54 1.58
CA CYS A 88 -0.49 9.12 2.98
C CYS A 88 -1.11 10.16 3.91
N VAL A 89 -1.52 9.72 5.09
CA VAL A 89 -2.04 10.58 6.17
C VAL A 89 -0.89 10.93 7.13
N ASN A 90 -0.89 12.15 7.66
CA ASN A 90 -0.04 12.48 8.80
C ASN A 90 -0.61 11.80 10.07
N PRO A 91 0.18 10.97 10.78
CA PRO A 91 -0.33 10.20 11.92
C PRO A 91 -0.69 11.06 13.15
N THR A 92 -0.24 12.32 13.21
CA THR A 92 -0.37 13.19 14.39
C THR A 92 -1.33 14.36 14.21
N ARG A 93 -1.70 14.71 12.97
CA ARG A 93 -2.55 15.86 12.67
C ARG A 93 -3.40 15.64 11.42
N PRO A 94 -4.52 16.37 11.24
CA PRO A 94 -5.43 16.19 10.10
C PRO A 94 -4.84 16.80 8.81
N GLU A 95 -3.79 16.19 8.29
CA GLU A 95 -3.10 16.57 7.05
C GLU A 95 -2.83 15.30 6.22
N ALA A 96 -2.87 15.40 4.90
CA ALA A 96 -2.49 14.32 3.98
C ALA A 96 -1.45 14.81 2.97
N TYR A 97 -0.64 13.89 2.45
CA TYR A 97 0.41 14.18 1.49
C TYR A 97 0.24 13.35 0.23
N PHE A 98 0.47 13.96 -0.92
CA PHE A 98 0.41 13.28 -2.22
C PHE A 98 1.27 14.02 -3.25
N TRP A 99 1.58 13.34 -4.35
CA TRP A 99 2.19 13.95 -5.52
C TRP A 99 1.14 14.67 -6.36
N TYR A 100 1.39 15.93 -6.67
CA TYR A 100 0.64 16.66 -7.68
C TYR A 100 1.61 17.36 -8.63
N ASP A 101 1.46 17.04 -9.92
CA ASP A 101 2.42 17.41 -10.96
C ASP A 101 3.85 16.98 -10.61
N ARG A 102 4.68 17.93 -10.19
CA ARG A 102 6.08 17.72 -9.82
C ARG A 102 6.34 18.10 -8.36
N ALA A 103 5.31 18.20 -7.53
CA ALA A 103 5.45 18.61 -6.14
C ALA A 103 4.87 17.57 -5.17
N VAL A 104 5.52 17.43 -4.01
CA VAL A 104 4.87 16.89 -2.82
C VAL A 104 3.98 17.98 -2.25
N VAL A 105 2.68 17.70 -2.16
CA VAL A 105 1.67 18.64 -1.68
C VAL A 105 1.11 18.16 -0.35
N ALA A 106 1.03 19.06 0.61
CA ALA A 106 0.28 18.90 1.85
C ALA A 106 -1.14 19.43 1.67
N LEU A 107 -2.12 18.68 2.16
CA LEU A 107 -3.53 19.03 2.19
C LEU A 107 -4.03 19.03 3.64
N GLY A 108 -4.51 20.18 4.12
CA GLY A 108 -5.24 20.24 5.39
C GLY A 108 -6.60 19.57 5.26
N LEU A 109 -6.87 18.49 6.01
CA LEU A 109 -8.10 17.70 5.89
C LEU A 109 -9.36 18.42 6.43
N HIS A 110 -9.17 19.46 7.23
CA HIS A 110 -10.26 20.35 7.66
C HIS A 110 -10.31 21.66 6.87
N SER A 111 -9.16 22.30 6.64
CA SER A 111 -9.10 23.61 5.97
C SER A 111 -9.23 23.52 4.45
N LEU A 112 -8.93 22.35 3.87
CA LEU A 112 -8.83 22.08 2.44
C LEU A 112 -7.74 22.91 1.73
N GLU A 113 -6.82 23.50 2.50
CA GLU A 113 -5.70 24.26 1.98
C GLU A 113 -4.63 23.31 1.41
N LEU A 114 -4.14 23.63 0.22
CA LEU A 114 -3.04 22.95 -0.44
C LEU A 114 -1.75 23.76 -0.29
N ARG A 115 -0.68 23.11 0.15
CA ARG A 115 0.67 23.71 0.27
C ARG A 115 1.69 22.83 -0.43
N ALA A 116 2.42 23.38 -1.39
CA ALA A 116 3.57 22.68 -1.97
C ALA A 116 4.72 22.66 -0.95
N LEU A 117 5.20 21.47 -0.58
CA LEU A 117 6.30 21.29 0.37
C LEU A 117 7.65 21.23 -0.34
N TRP A 118 7.71 20.53 -1.47
CA TRP A 118 8.95 20.29 -2.20
C TRP A 118 8.67 19.98 -3.67
N THR A 119 9.59 20.37 -4.54
CA THR A 119 9.49 20.15 -6.00
C THR A 119 10.55 19.14 -6.45
N LEU A 120 10.09 18.14 -7.19
CA LEU A 120 10.88 17.10 -7.83
C LEU A 120 11.90 17.70 -8.83
N PRO A 121 13.21 17.42 -8.68
CA PRO A 121 14.25 17.86 -9.60
C PRO A 121 14.01 17.38 -11.04
N ASP A 122 14.55 18.12 -12.00
CA ASP A 122 14.55 17.71 -13.41
C ASP A 122 15.29 16.38 -13.60
N GLY A 123 14.77 15.55 -14.52
CA GLY A 123 15.32 14.22 -14.79
C GLY A 123 14.91 13.15 -13.78
N PHE A 124 13.96 13.42 -12.88
CA PHE A 124 13.42 12.44 -11.94
C PHE A 124 11.91 12.29 -12.08
N ARG A 125 11.40 11.12 -11.70
CA ARG A 125 9.99 10.77 -11.53
C ARG A 125 9.71 10.38 -10.06
N SER A 126 8.47 10.59 -9.64
CA SER A 126 8.00 10.27 -8.29
C SER A 126 7.78 8.76 -8.09
N THR A 127 8.10 8.26 -6.90
CA THR A 127 7.66 6.95 -6.41
C THR A 127 6.90 7.09 -5.09
N MET A 128 6.73 6.00 -4.34
CA MET A 128 5.99 5.99 -3.07
C MET A 128 6.48 7.08 -2.10
N LEU A 129 5.54 7.71 -1.41
CA LEU A 129 5.82 8.57 -0.27
C LEU A 129 5.09 8.06 0.98
N ASN A 130 5.64 8.36 2.15
CA ASN A 130 5.01 8.09 3.44
C ASN A 130 5.43 9.14 4.49
N CYS A 131 4.71 9.23 5.61
CA CYS A 131 4.96 10.22 6.66
C CYS A 131 5.57 9.55 7.89
N THR A 132 6.56 10.17 8.52
CA THR A 132 7.18 9.65 9.74
C THR A 132 6.15 9.57 10.89
N ALA A 133 6.35 8.62 11.82
CA ALA A 133 5.42 8.36 12.92
C ALA A 133 5.10 9.59 13.81
N ASP A 134 6.03 10.53 13.89
CA ASP A 134 5.88 11.80 14.61
C ASP A 134 5.22 12.92 13.77
N GLY A 135 4.90 12.63 12.51
CA GLY A 135 4.29 13.58 11.59
C GLY A 135 5.21 14.71 11.13
N ALA A 136 6.51 14.66 11.42
CA ALA A 136 7.43 15.75 11.15
C ALA A 136 7.88 15.79 9.69
N PHE A 137 8.08 14.64 9.05
CA PHE A 137 8.64 14.53 7.71
C PHE A 137 7.78 13.68 6.77
N VAL A 138 7.81 14.02 5.48
CA VAL A 138 7.43 13.12 4.39
C VAL A 138 8.70 12.51 3.83
N CYS A 139 8.79 11.19 3.81
CA CYS A 139 9.84 10.44 3.15
C CYS A 139 9.35 10.02 1.77
N ALA A 140 10.03 10.45 0.71
CA ALA A 140 9.57 10.25 -0.67
C ALA A 140 10.69 9.65 -1.54
N GLY A 141 10.40 8.57 -2.24
CA GLY A 141 11.30 8.01 -3.24
C GLY A 141 11.21 8.76 -4.57
N VAL A 142 12.35 8.95 -5.23
CA VAL A 142 12.43 9.50 -6.59
C VAL A 142 13.41 8.69 -7.41
N VAL A 143 13.10 8.49 -8.69
CA VAL A 143 13.85 7.64 -9.62
C VAL A 143 14.19 8.43 -10.87
N GLU A 144 15.38 8.23 -11.43
CA GLU A 144 15.77 8.77 -12.73
C GLU A 144 14.69 8.53 -13.79
N ASP A 145 14.39 9.56 -14.57
CA ASP A 145 13.45 9.47 -15.67
C ASP A 145 14.12 8.81 -16.88
N LEU A 146 13.83 7.52 -17.07
CA LEU A 146 14.30 6.73 -18.20
C LEU A 146 13.30 6.68 -19.36
N SER A 147 12.27 7.53 -19.39
CA SER A 147 11.18 7.44 -20.37
C SER A 147 11.60 7.70 -21.83
N ASP A 148 12.75 8.33 -22.04
CA ASP A 148 13.39 8.51 -23.35
C ASP A 148 14.06 7.22 -23.87
N ARG A 149 14.40 6.30 -22.97
CA ARG A 149 15.11 5.03 -23.26
C ARG A 149 14.23 3.80 -23.12
N ILE A 150 13.33 3.79 -22.14
CA ILE A 150 12.46 2.68 -21.77
C ILE A 150 11.01 3.13 -21.96
N HIS A 151 10.44 2.75 -23.10
CA HIS A 151 9.04 3.05 -23.38
C HIS A 151 8.14 1.99 -22.74
N VAL A 152 7.28 2.42 -21.82
CA VAL A 152 6.29 1.57 -21.16
C VAL A 152 4.89 2.01 -21.65
N PRO A 153 4.41 1.49 -22.79
CA PRO A 153 3.09 1.84 -23.29
C PRO A 153 2.02 1.19 -22.42
N LEU A 154 0.95 1.95 -22.15
CA LEU A 154 -0.23 1.54 -21.37
C LEU A 154 0.07 1.38 -19.87
N ARG A 155 -0.89 1.67 -18.99
CA ARG A 155 -0.76 1.55 -17.51
C ARG A 155 -0.68 0.09 -17.03
N TYR A 156 -0.12 -0.80 -17.85
CA TYR A 156 0.00 -2.21 -17.55
C TYR A 156 1.06 -2.43 -16.47
N ILE A 157 0.70 -3.24 -15.49
CA ILE A 157 1.54 -3.49 -14.32
C ILE A 157 2.75 -4.32 -14.76
N TYR A 158 3.94 -3.95 -14.29
CA TYR A 158 5.23 -4.59 -14.60
C TYR A 158 5.74 -4.46 -16.04
N ALA A 159 5.13 -3.63 -16.88
CA ALA A 159 5.73 -3.31 -18.18
C ALA A 159 7.03 -2.49 -17.99
N GLY A 160 8.11 -2.86 -18.69
CA GLY A 160 9.44 -2.24 -18.55
C GLY A 160 10.20 -2.61 -17.26
N PHE A 161 9.70 -3.57 -16.47
CA PHE A 161 10.21 -3.88 -15.14
C PHE A 161 11.62 -4.47 -15.15
N ARG A 162 11.92 -5.37 -16.10
CA ARG A 162 13.27 -5.95 -16.24
C ARG A 162 14.25 -4.92 -16.79
N GLU A 163 13.84 -4.18 -17.82
CA GLU A 163 14.63 -3.16 -18.49
C GLU A 163 15.01 -2.03 -17.52
N THR A 164 14.07 -1.61 -16.66
CA THR A 164 14.33 -0.57 -15.65
C THR A 164 15.29 -1.07 -14.58
N HIS A 165 15.14 -2.31 -14.13
CA HIS A 165 16.08 -2.93 -13.19
C HIS A 165 17.50 -3.00 -13.76
N GLU A 166 17.66 -3.51 -14.98
CA GLU A 166 18.95 -3.65 -15.67
C GLU A 166 19.60 -2.30 -16.02
N ALA A 167 18.81 -1.22 -16.07
CA ALA A 167 19.31 0.13 -16.32
C ALA A 167 19.96 0.79 -15.10
N HIS A 168 19.76 0.25 -13.89
CA HIS A 168 20.31 0.78 -12.63
C HIS A 168 20.10 2.31 -12.46
N PRO A 169 18.84 2.79 -12.55
CA PRO A 169 18.57 4.23 -12.50
C PRO A 169 19.07 4.85 -11.19
N LEU A 170 19.55 6.09 -11.26
CA LEU A 170 19.85 6.85 -10.06
C LEU A 170 18.57 7.08 -9.27
N CYS A 171 18.52 6.61 -8.03
CA CYS A 171 17.39 6.79 -7.13
C CYS A 171 17.79 7.52 -5.86
N ARG A 172 16.83 8.22 -5.26
CA ARG A 172 17.00 8.93 -3.98
C ARG A 172 15.81 8.72 -3.07
N ILE A 173 16.06 8.75 -1.78
CA ILE A 173 15.05 8.90 -0.75
C ILE A 173 15.20 10.30 -0.16
N MET A 174 14.16 11.11 -0.33
CA MET A 174 14.08 12.48 0.17
C MET A 174 13.38 12.51 1.52
N LYS A 175 13.90 13.26 2.47
CA LYS A 175 13.25 13.60 3.74
C LYS A 175 12.81 15.06 3.69
N ILE A 176 11.51 15.30 3.66
CA ILE A 176 10.90 16.62 3.39
C ILE A 176 10.19 17.10 4.66
N GLY A 177 10.55 18.28 5.17
CA GLY A 177 9.91 18.90 6.33
C GLY A 177 8.46 19.28 6.05
N THR A 178 7.53 18.78 6.85
CA THR A 178 6.09 19.04 6.67
C THR A 178 5.68 20.48 7.04
N ASP A 179 6.53 21.17 7.80
CA ASP A 179 6.45 22.57 8.16
C ASP A 179 7.04 23.52 7.08
N GLY A 180 7.61 22.96 6.01
CA GLY A 180 8.28 23.71 4.96
C GLY A 180 9.75 24.03 5.26
N SER A 181 10.38 23.36 6.22
CA SER A 181 11.80 23.56 6.56
C SER A 181 12.79 23.19 5.44
N GLY A 182 12.31 22.58 4.35
CA GLY A 182 13.11 22.14 3.22
C GLY A 182 13.16 20.61 3.09
N ALA A 183 14.13 20.11 2.34
CA ALA A 183 14.29 18.69 2.10
C ALA A 183 15.77 18.29 1.99
N ASP A 184 16.09 17.11 2.49
CA ASP A 184 17.42 16.50 2.43
C ASP A 184 17.36 15.15 1.70
N THR A 185 18.40 14.83 0.93
CA THR A 185 18.60 13.46 0.44
C THR A 185 19.19 12.62 1.57
N VAL A 186 18.44 11.63 2.07
CA VAL A 186 18.89 10.74 3.16
C VAL A 186 19.47 9.42 2.66
N TRP A 187 19.23 9.08 1.40
CA TRP A 187 19.82 7.93 0.71
C TRP A 187 19.86 8.19 -0.80
N GLU A 188 20.92 7.75 -1.47
CA GLU A 188 21.11 7.84 -2.92
C GLU A 188 21.91 6.63 -3.40
N GLU A 189 21.47 5.98 -4.47
CA GLU A 189 22.22 4.89 -5.12
C GLU A 189 21.78 4.67 -6.58
N GLU A 190 22.66 4.04 -7.37
CA GLU A 190 22.37 3.57 -8.74
C GLU A 190 21.71 2.19 -8.68
N ASN A 191 20.51 2.15 -8.13
CA ASN A 191 19.68 0.97 -8.09
C ASN A 191 18.21 1.40 -8.06
N TRP A 192 17.32 0.59 -8.63
CA TRP A 192 15.92 0.97 -8.71
C TRP A 192 15.26 0.90 -7.33
N ILE A 193 15.12 2.03 -6.64
CA ILE A 193 14.45 2.10 -5.34
C ILE A 193 12.92 2.22 -5.53
N GLY A 194 12.18 1.42 -4.77
CA GLY A 194 10.74 1.54 -4.61
C GLY A 194 10.29 1.44 -3.16
N HIS A 195 8.97 1.48 -2.97
CA HIS A 195 8.31 1.04 -1.74
C HIS A 195 8.84 1.68 -0.44
N VAL A 196 9.03 3.00 -0.45
CA VAL A 196 9.41 3.78 0.74
C VAL A 196 8.26 3.76 1.75
N ASN A 197 8.43 3.01 2.83
CA ASN A 197 7.45 2.81 3.89
C ASN A 197 8.06 3.20 5.25
N THR A 198 7.61 4.29 5.85
CA THR A 198 8.02 4.68 7.21
C THR A 198 7.43 3.74 8.26
N SER A 199 8.17 3.53 9.35
CA SER A 199 7.62 2.80 10.49
C SER A 199 6.46 3.58 11.12
N PRO A 200 5.35 2.92 11.48
CA PRO A 200 4.20 3.57 12.12
C PRO A 200 4.49 4.05 13.56
N THR A 201 5.57 3.60 14.20
CA THR A 201 5.91 3.96 15.59
C THR A 201 7.32 4.50 15.78
N GLN A 202 8.24 4.22 14.86
CA GLN A 202 9.65 4.63 14.95
C GLN A 202 9.93 5.78 13.95
N PRO A 203 9.95 7.05 14.37
CA PRO A 203 10.01 8.19 13.45
C PRO A 203 11.32 8.30 12.66
N HIS A 204 12.38 7.63 13.13
CA HIS A 204 13.68 7.61 12.49
C HIS A 204 13.86 6.44 11.50
N LEU A 205 12.92 5.50 11.42
CA LEU A 205 13.05 4.29 10.62
C LEU A 205 12.07 4.27 9.44
N LEU A 206 12.57 3.79 8.31
CA LEU A 206 11.75 3.35 7.18
C LEU A 206 12.33 2.09 6.55
N THR A 207 11.51 1.40 5.78
CA THR A 207 11.97 0.42 4.80
C THR A 207 11.86 0.97 3.39
N PHE A 208 12.72 0.51 2.51
CA PHE A 208 12.60 0.64 1.06
C PHE A 208 12.99 -0.67 0.39
N CYS A 209 12.77 -0.79 -0.91
CA CYS A 209 13.18 -1.96 -1.66
C CYS A 209 14.02 -1.64 -2.88
N HIS A 210 14.80 -2.62 -3.30
CA HIS A 210 15.27 -2.68 -4.68
C HIS A 210 14.17 -3.35 -5.53
N GLU A 211 13.66 -2.60 -6.50
CA GLU A 211 12.69 -3.05 -7.48
C GLU A 211 13.34 -3.81 -8.63
N GLY A 212 12.53 -4.66 -9.26
CA GLY A 212 12.96 -5.54 -10.35
C GLY A 212 12.49 -6.98 -10.17
N PRO A 213 12.70 -7.83 -11.18
CA PRO A 213 12.27 -9.22 -11.14
C PRO A 213 12.83 -9.93 -9.89
N TRP A 214 11.94 -10.54 -9.09
CA TRP A 214 12.29 -10.97 -7.73
C TRP A 214 13.43 -12.00 -7.68
N ASP A 215 13.63 -12.75 -8.77
CA ASP A 215 14.69 -13.74 -8.92
C ASP A 215 16.09 -13.11 -9.06
N ILE A 216 16.20 -11.87 -9.53
CA ILE A 216 17.48 -11.19 -9.80
C ILE A 216 17.80 -10.01 -8.88
N VAL A 217 16.84 -9.54 -8.08
CA VAL A 217 17.09 -8.52 -7.06
C VAL A 217 18.07 -9.05 -6.01
N ASP A 218 19.08 -8.27 -5.63
CA ASP A 218 20.12 -8.69 -4.69
C ASP A 218 19.56 -8.91 -3.27
N ASN A 219 18.75 -7.97 -2.77
CA ASN A 219 18.02 -8.05 -1.53
C ASN A 219 16.76 -7.18 -1.63
N ARG A 220 15.60 -7.72 -1.28
CA ARG A 220 14.34 -6.99 -1.39
C ARG A 220 14.18 -5.94 -0.29
N ILE A 221 14.38 -6.30 0.97
CA ILE A 221 13.98 -5.48 2.11
C ILE A 221 15.18 -4.73 2.68
N TRP A 222 15.17 -3.41 2.61
CA TRP A 222 16.22 -2.57 3.18
C TRP A 222 15.62 -1.69 4.27
N GLY A 223 16.35 -1.55 5.39
CA GLY A 223 16.06 -0.56 6.40
C GLY A 223 16.91 0.69 6.18
N LEU A 224 16.36 1.86 6.53
CA LEU A 224 17.07 3.14 6.54
C LEU A 224 16.76 3.88 7.83
N ASP A 225 17.82 4.33 8.50
CA ASP A 225 17.74 5.34 9.56
C ASP A 225 17.88 6.72 8.94
N VAL A 226 16.80 7.49 8.90
CA VAL A 226 16.74 8.82 8.26
C VAL A 226 17.39 9.93 9.09
N THR A 227 17.92 9.61 10.25
CA THR A 227 18.70 10.53 11.10
C THR A 227 20.18 10.36 10.82
N THR A 228 20.65 9.11 10.63
CA THR A 228 22.06 8.82 10.40
C THR A 228 22.43 8.58 8.94
N GLY A 229 21.44 8.40 8.04
CA GLY A 229 21.66 7.99 6.65
C GLY A 229 22.18 6.56 6.50
N ARG A 230 21.98 5.72 7.53
CA ARG A 230 22.47 4.33 7.52
C ARG A 230 21.42 3.42 6.89
N ALA A 231 21.75 2.82 5.74
CA ALA A 231 20.98 1.71 5.18
C ALA A 231 21.56 0.35 5.60
N TRP A 232 20.70 -0.67 5.71
CA TRP A 232 21.12 -2.06 5.92
C TRP A 232 20.11 -3.05 5.34
N ARG A 233 20.57 -4.27 5.07
CA ARG A 233 19.70 -5.37 4.62
C ARG A 233 18.87 -5.88 5.79
N ILE A 234 17.55 -5.83 5.64
CA ILE A 234 16.61 -6.55 6.50
C ILE A 234 16.35 -7.90 5.81
N ARG A 235 16.40 -8.97 6.60
CA ARG A 235 16.32 -10.36 6.15
C ARG A 235 17.23 -10.63 4.92
N PRO A 236 18.57 -10.61 5.08
CA PRO A 236 19.50 -10.86 3.98
C PRO A 236 19.13 -12.09 3.16
N ARG A 237 19.16 -11.97 1.83
CA ARG A 237 18.86 -13.06 0.90
C ARG A 237 19.76 -14.29 1.14
N GLU A 238 19.13 -15.46 1.20
CA GLU A 238 19.68 -16.80 1.38
C GLU A 238 19.48 -17.60 0.08
N GLY A 239 20.52 -17.67 -0.76
CA GLY A 239 20.47 -18.40 -2.03
C GLY A 239 19.61 -17.70 -3.09
N ALA A 240 18.96 -18.50 -3.96
CA ALA A 240 18.21 -18.03 -5.12
C ALA A 240 16.71 -17.87 -4.85
N GLU A 241 16.35 -17.41 -3.65
CA GLU A 241 14.95 -17.15 -3.29
C GLU A 241 14.44 -15.81 -3.83
N SER A 242 13.12 -15.64 -3.82
CA SER A 242 12.41 -14.44 -4.25
C SER A 242 11.57 -13.92 -3.09
N VAL A 243 11.76 -12.66 -2.68
CA VAL A 243 11.06 -12.04 -1.53
C VAL A 243 10.37 -10.76 -1.99
N GLY A 244 9.18 -10.47 -1.46
CA GLY A 244 8.44 -9.26 -1.80
C GLY A 244 7.23 -8.99 -0.91
N HIS A 245 6.52 -7.91 -1.28
CA HIS A 245 5.36 -7.36 -0.57
C HIS A 245 5.62 -7.15 0.92
N GLU A 246 6.78 -6.57 1.24
CA GLU A 246 7.15 -6.20 2.59
C GLU A 246 6.30 -5.05 3.14
N TYR A 247 5.89 -5.15 4.40
CA TYR A 247 5.10 -4.13 5.10
C TYR A 247 5.42 -4.12 6.60
N TRP A 248 5.20 -2.97 7.24
CA TRP A 248 5.31 -2.85 8.70
C TRP A 248 4.09 -3.47 9.39
N HIS A 249 4.34 -4.23 10.45
CA HIS A 249 3.33 -4.53 11.46
C HIS A 249 2.93 -3.24 12.21
N ALA A 250 1.77 -3.24 12.87
CA ALA A 250 1.22 -2.07 13.56
C ALA A 250 2.12 -1.57 14.71
N ASP A 251 2.94 -2.44 15.30
CA ASP A 251 3.91 -2.07 16.32
C ASP A 251 5.10 -1.25 15.78
N GLY A 252 5.28 -1.21 14.46
CA GLY A 252 6.38 -0.53 13.77
C GLY A 252 7.77 -1.09 14.06
N LEU A 253 7.84 -2.32 14.58
CA LEU A 253 9.09 -3.03 14.88
C LEU A 253 9.31 -4.22 13.96
N TYR A 254 8.24 -4.95 13.62
CA TYR A 254 8.32 -6.10 12.72
C TYR A 254 7.94 -5.73 11.29
N VAL A 255 8.64 -6.35 10.34
CA VAL A 255 8.35 -6.29 8.91
C VAL A 255 7.85 -7.66 8.49
N GLY A 256 6.61 -7.72 8.00
CA GLY A 256 6.00 -8.92 7.40
C GLY A 256 6.32 -8.98 5.91
N TYR A 257 6.48 -10.20 5.37
CA TYR A 257 6.81 -10.44 3.97
C TYR A 257 6.49 -11.88 3.56
N HIS A 258 6.48 -12.15 2.25
CA HIS A 258 6.35 -13.51 1.72
C HIS A 258 7.30 -13.72 0.53
N GLY A 259 7.44 -14.97 0.12
CA GLY A 259 8.38 -15.32 -0.94
C GLY A 259 8.37 -16.77 -1.38
N HIS A 260 9.33 -17.12 -2.23
CA HIS A 260 9.52 -18.44 -2.82
C HIS A 260 10.98 -18.87 -2.64
N ARG A 261 11.20 -20.09 -2.15
CA ARG A 261 12.51 -20.74 -2.09
C ARG A 261 12.82 -21.45 -3.42
N PRO A 262 14.09 -21.63 -3.79
CA PRO A 262 14.48 -22.25 -5.06
C PRO A 262 14.25 -23.77 -5.12
N ASP A 263 13.84 -24.45 -4.04
CA ASP A 263 13.63 -25.90 -4.01
C ASP A 263 12.20 -26.31 -4.44
N GLY A 264 12.10 -27.20 -5.43
CA GLY A 264 10.86 -27.91 -5.79
C GLY A 264 10.34 -27.67 -7.22
N ALA A 265 9.84 -28.74 -7.85
CA ALA A 265 9.17 -28.69 -9.16
C ALA A 265 7.84 -27.93 -9.04
N GLN A 266 7.62 -26.98 -9.96
CA GLN A 266 6.53 -25.98 -9.99
C GLN A 266 6.69 -24.85 -8.96
N ALA A 267 7.28 -23.73 -9.42
CA ALA A 267 7.27 -22.43 -8.76
C ALA A 267 7.74 -22.36 -7.28
N GLY A 268 8.70 -23.20 -6.84
CA GLY A 268 9.38 -23.06 -5.55
C GLY A 268 8.50 -23.24 -4.30
N ARG A 269 9.09 -23.73 -3.19
CA ARG A 269 8.39 -23.79 -1.89
C ARG A 269 8.16 -22.38 -1.36
N ARG A 270 6.89 -22.01 -1.21
CA ARG A 270 6.46 -20.69 -0.73
C ARG A 270 6.58 -20.55 0.78
N PHE A 271 6.81 -19.32 1.26
CA PHE A 271 6.90 -19.02 2.68
C PHE A 271 6.27 -17.66 3.00
N PHE A 272 5.86 -17.51 4.26
CA PHE A 272 5.46 -16.25 4.88
C PHE A 272 6.27 -16.07 6.16
N GLY A 273 6.61 -14.84 6.49
CA GLY A 273 7.34 -14.57 7.70
C GLY A 273 7.31 -13.13 8.15
N ARG A 274 7.92 -12.92 9.31
CA ARG A 274 8.24 -11.61 9.85
C ARG A 274 9.65 -11.59 10.41
N VAL A 275 10.22 -10.41 10.48
CA VAL A 275 11.50 -10.17 11.15
C VAL A 275 11.45 -8.81 11.83
N ARG A 276 12.12 -8.65 12.97
CA ARG A 276 12.31 -7.32 13.53
C ARG A 276 13.24 -6.51 12.63
N TYR A 277 13.05 -5.19 12.56
CA TYR A 277 13.79 -4.31 11.67
C TYR A 277 15.33 -4.41 11.79
N ASP A 278 15.85 -4.89 12.92
CA ASP A 278 17.28 -5.09 13.18
C ASP A 278 17.78 -6.52 12.92
N ASN A 279 16.99 -7.34 12.21
CA ASN A 279 17.23 -8.76 11.93
C ASN A 279 17.12 -9.71 13.12
N ALA A 280 16.69 -9.25 14.29
CA ALA A 280 16.38 -10.14 15.40
C ALA A 280 15.00 -10.80 15.21
N ASP A 281 14.78 -11.89 15.95
CA ASP A 281 13.48 -12.55 16.10
C ASP A 281 12.76 -12.83 14.78
N ARG A 282 13.47 -13.47 13.84
CA ARG A 282 12.90 -13.91 12.56
C ARG A 282 12.04 -15.15 12.79
N THR A 283 10.79 -15.10 12.32
CA THR A 283 9.91 -16.27 12.19
C THR A 283 9.51 -16.42 10.73
N GLU A 284 9.80 -17.57 10.13
CA GLU A 284 9.39 -17.93 8.78
C GLU A 284 8.85 -19.34 8.78
N VAL A 285 7.72 -19.53 8.09
CA VAL A 285 7.05 -20.83 7.98
C VAL A 285 6.71 -21.10 6.53
N ASP A 286 6.47 -22.37 6.22
CA ASP A 286 5.92 -22.72 4.93
C ASP A 286 4.55 -22.12 4.76
N PHE A 287 4.31 -21.63 3.56
CA PHE A 287 3.05 -20.99 3.22
C PHE A 287 2.65 -21.45 1.83
N PRO A 288 2.14 -22.68 1.66
CA PRO A 288 1.90 -23.32 0.37
C PRO A 288 0.73 -22.70 -0.41
N HIS A 289 0.45 -21.42 -0.22
CA HIS A 289 -0.65 -20.67 -0.82
C HIS A 289 -0.12 -19.60 -1.76
N GLN A 290 -0.77 -19.44 -2.91
CA GLN A 290 -0.44 -18.36 -3.83
C GLN A 290 -1.18 -17.08 -3.40
N THR A 291 -0.44 -16.00 -3.18
CA THR A 291 -1.00 -14.69 -2.86
C THR A 291 -0.16 -13.56 -3.46
N GLY A 292 -0.81 -12.46 -3.76
CA GLY A 292 -0.26 -11.19 -4.18
C GLY A 292 -0.09 -10.33 -2.95
N HIS A 293 -0.75 -9.18 -2.91
CA HIS A 293 -0.66 -8.29 -1.76
C HIS A 293 -1.20 -8.96 -0.51
N ILE A 294 -0.47 -8.76 0.58
CA ILE A 294 -0.70 -9.40 1.86
C ILE A 294 -0.44 -8.36 2.95
N HIS A 295 -1.23 -8.40 4.01
CA HIS A 295 -1.14 -7.47 5.13
C HIS A 295 -1.55 -8.15 6.44
N SER A 296 -1.03 -7.66 7.55
CA SER A 296 -1.46 -8.01 8.91
C SER A 296 -1.11 -6.88 9.89
N ASN A 297 -1.88 -6.75 10.98
CA ASN A 297 -1.53 -5.80 12.06
C ASN A 297 -0.44 -6.40 12.97
N ASP A 298 -0.50 -7.71 13.21
CA ASP A 298 0.49 -8.49 13.94
C ASP A 298 0.73 -9.84 13.21
N PHE A 299 1.31 -10.85 13.86
CA PHE A 299 1.52 -12.16 13.22
C PHE A 299 0.34 -13.13 13.38
N SER A 300 -0.73 -12.73 14.10
CA SER A 300 -1.82 -13.62 14.48
C SER A 300 -2.81 -13.91 13.35
N LEU A 301 -3.07 -12.91 12.50
CA LEU A 301 -4.05 -13.00 11.43
C LEU A 301 -3.57 -12.22 10.20
N ILE A 302 -3.59 -12.87 9.06
CA ILE A 302 -3.14 -12.34 7.77
C ILE A 302 -4.34 -12.18 6.85
N VAL A 303 -4.37 -11.10 6.07
CA VAL A 303 -5.28 -10.93 4.93
C VAL A 303 -4.50 -10.85 3.62
N GLY A 304 -5.04 -11.45 2.56
CA GLY A 304 -4.44 -11.38 1.22
C GLY A 304 -5.46 -11.47 0.09
N ASP A 305 -5.05 -11.03 -1.10
CA ASP A 305 -5.90 -10.95 -2.30
C ASP A 305 -5.82 -12.17 -3.23
N GLY A 306 -4.95 -13.14 -2.92
CA GLY A 306 -4.68 -14.25 -3.83
C GLY A 306 -3.93 -13.76 -5.07
N TYR A 307 -4.12 -14.37 -6.23
CA TYR A 307 -3.41 -13.99 -7.47
C TYR A 307 -4.39 -13.64 -8.59
N ALA A 308 -3.90 -13.24 -9.77
CA ALA A 308 -4.73 -13.01 -10.95
C ALA A 308 -5.56 -14.27 -11.29
N GLY A 309 -6.87 -14.21 -11.03
CA GLY A 309 -7.80 -15.36 -11.12
C GLY A 309 -8.39 -15.82 -9.79
N SER A 310 -7.80 -15.41 -8.66
CA SER A 310 -8.43 -15.48 -7.34
C SER A 310 -9.69 -14.63 -7.33
N ARG A 311 -10.69 -15.08 -6.58
CA ARG A 311 -11.97 -14.39 -6.44
C ARG A 311 -12.25 -13.93 -5.02
N ALA A 312 -11.42 -14.28 -4.05
CA ALA A 312 -11.71 -14.09 -2.63
C ALA A 312 -10.61 -13.34 -1.89
N VAL A 313 -11.03 -12.47 -0.97
CA VAL A 313 -10.20 -11.96 0.11
C VAL A 313 -10.03 -13.10 1.10
N ARG A 314 -8.79 -13.42 1.45
CA ARG A 314 -8.43 -14.63 2.19
C ARG A 314 -7.87 -14.28 3.55
N LEU A 315 -8.20 -15.10 4.55
CA LEU A 315 -7.61 -15.04 5.88
C LEU A 315 -6.77 -16.29 6.18
N TRP A 316 -5.68 -16.10 6.90
CA TRP A 316 -4.88 -17.16 7.51
C TRP A 316 -4.60 -16.81 8.97
N ARG A 317 -4.69 -17.79 9.87
CA ARG A 317 -4.53 -17.58 11.32
C ARG A 317 -3.34 -18.38 11.85
N TRP A 318 -2.47 -17.71 12.59
CA TRP A 318 -1.35 -18.34 13.27
C TRP A 318 -1.84 -19.28 14.38
N ASN A 319 -1.34 -20.51 14.41
CA ASN A 319 -1.70 -21.50 15.43
C ASN A 319 -0.58 -21.78 16.45
N GLY A 320 0.56 -21.09 16.32
CA GLY A 320 1.75 -21.30 17.17
C GLY A 320 2.91 -22.00 16.48
N GLU A 321 2.66 -22.69 15.37
CA GLU A 321 3.66 -23.42 14.59
C GLU A 321 3.64 -23.04 13.11
N ASP A 322 2.46 -22.95 12.51
CA ASP A 322 2.22 -22.52 11.13
C ASP A 322 0.88 -21.73 11.01
N PHE A 323 0.32 -21.63 9.81
CA PHE A 323 -0.91 -20.90 9.53
C PHE A 323 -2.06 -21.83 9.13
N ASP A 324 -3.15 -21.80 9.89
CA ASP A 324 -4.42 -22.36 9.46
C ASP A 324 -5.01 -21.53 8.30
N GLY A 325 -5.65 -22.18 7.34
CA GLY A 325 -6.33 -21.53 6.21
C GLY A 325 -5.84 -22.04 4.85
N PRO A 326 -6.10 -21.29 3.75
CA PRO A 326 -6.88 -20.06 3.68
C PRO A 326 -8.36 -20.29 3.97
N ARG A 327 -9.01 -19.24 4.49
CA ARG A 327 -10.47 -19.13 4.53
C ARG A 327 -10.96 -17.91 3.79
N ALA A 328 -12.08 -18.05 3.08
CA ALA A 328 -12.68 -16.97 2.30
C ALA A 328 -13.42 -15.99 3.21
N LEU A 329 -12.98 -14.73 3.26
CA LEU A 329 -13.69 -13.67 3.97
C LEU A 329 -14.86 -13.13 3.15
N CYS A 330 -14.62 -12.82 1.89
CA CYS A 330 -15.63 -12.43 0.90
C CYS A 330 -15.06 -12.56 -0.52
N GLU A 331 -15.92 -12.48 -1.53
CA GLU A 331 -15.51 -12.36 -2.93
C GLU A 331 -15.11 -10.90 -3.28
N HIS A 332 -13.97 -10.73 -3.96
CA HIS A 332 -13.62 -9.48 -4.63
C HIS A 332 -13.89 -9.53 -6.13
N ARG A 333 -13.54 -10.61 -6.85
CA ARG A 333 -13.62 -10.71 -8.33
C ARG A 333 -13.01 -9.53 -9.13
N SER A 334 -12.12 -8.76 -8.51
CA SER A 334 -11.37 -7.71 -9.20
C SER A 334 -10.68 -8.24 -10.46
N SER A 335 -10.63 -7.42 -11.50
CA SER A 335 -9.97 -7.72 -12.77
C SER A 335 -8.45 -7.58 -12.73
N PHE A 336 -7.88 -6.88 -11.74
CA PHE A 336 -6.45 -6.57 -11.60
C PHE A 336 -5.79 -5.85 -12.80
N HIS A 337 -6.56 -5.21 -13.68
CA HIS A 337 -6.00 -4.66 -14.93
C HIS A 337 -5.12 -3.41 -14.72
N VAL A 338 -5.35 -2.65 -13.64
CA VAL A 338 -4.54 -1.51 -13.19
C VAL A 338 -4.46 -1.50 -11.67
N GLN A 339 -3.48 -0.77 -11.11
CA GLN A 339 -3.26 -0.70 -9.66
C GLN A 339 -4.44 -0.07 -8.91
N GLU A 340 -5.19 0.83 -9.53
CA GLU A 340 -6.35 1.48 -8.93
C GLU A 340 -7.49 0.49 -8.65
N VAL A 341 -7.55 -0.65 -9.35
CA VAL A 341 -8.53 -1.70 -9.07
C VAL A 341 -7.90 -2.95 -8.45
N HIS A 342 -6.61 -2.93 -8.13
CA HIS A 342 -6.01 -3.95 -7.28
C HIS A 342 -6.69 -3.97 -5.91
N VAL A 343 -6.87 -5.17 -5.38
CA VAL A 343 -7.68 -5.40 -4.18
C VAL A 343 -7.08 -4.70 -2.97
N HIS A 344 -5.76 -4.83 -2.78
CA HIS A 344 -5.00 -4.20 -1.69
C HIS A 344 -5.69 -4.39 -0.33
N PRO A 345 -6.05 -5.62 0.08
CA PRO A 345 -6.84 -5.82 1.27
C PRO A 345 -6.03 -5.42 2.50
N ARG A 346 -6.65 -4.64 3.39
CA ARG A 346 -5.98 -4.11 4.57
C ARG A 346 -6.89 -4.14 5.78
N PHE A 347 -6.35 -4.62 6.90
CA PHE A 347 -7.05 -4.53 8.18
C PHE A 347 -7.18 -3.08 8.62
N SER A 348 -8.34 -2.78 9.20
CA SER A 348 -8.53 -1.63 10.08
C SER A 348 -7.53 -1.61 11.23
N PRO A 349 -7.23 -0.44 11.83
CA PRO A 349 -6.27 -0.33 12.92
C PRO A 349 -6.56 -1.24 14.13
N ASP A 350 -7.84 -1.50 14.42
CA ASP A 350 -8.27 -2.40 15.51
C ASP A 350 -8.47 -3.86 15.06
N GLY A 351 -8.30 -4.15 13.77
CA GLY A 351 -8.46 -5.48 13.19
C GLY A 351 -9.90 -5.96 13.03
N SER A 352 -10.91 -5.12 13.28
CA SER A 352 -12.32 -5.52 13.28
C SER A 352 -12.94 -5.69 11.90
N TYR A 353 -12.39 -5.01 10.88
CA TYR A 353 -12.78 -5.13 9.47
C TYR A 353 -11.59 -5.03 8.51
N VAL A 354 -11.82 -5.44 7.26
CA VAL A 354 -10.89 -5.26 6.13
C VAL A 354 -11.49 -4.28 5.13
N ILE A 355 -10.68 -3.34 4.63
CA ILE A 355 -10.99 -2.55 3.44
C ILE A 355 -10.33 -3.15 2.21
N TYR A 356 -10.98 -3.05 1.06
CA TYR A 356 -10.43 -3.47 -0.22
C TYR A 356 -11.07 -2.73 -1.39
N THR A 357 -10.42 -2.75 -2.55
CA THR A 357 -10.99 -2.23 -3.81
C THR A 357 -11.45 -3.39 -4.69
N SER A 358 -12.55 -3.21 -5.42
CA SER A 358 -12.91 -4.12 -6.50
C SER A 358 -13.69 -3.40 -7.59
N ASP A 359 -13.52 -3.84 -8.85
CA ASP A 359 -14.32 -3.44 -9.99
C ASP A 359 -15.38 -4.48 -10.39
N VAL A 360 -15.79 -5.36 -9.47
CA VAL A 360 -16.83 -6.38 -9.71
C VAL A 360 -18.16 -5.81 -10.22
N THR A 361 -18.46 -4.54 -9.94
CA THR A 361 -19.64 -3.83 -10.43
C THR A 361 -19.37 -2.98 -11.68
N GLY A 362 -18.25 -3.19 -12.36
CA GLY A 362 -17.85 -2.51 -13.61
C GLY A 362 -16.90 -1.32 -13.41
N TYR A 363 -17.05 -0.55 -12.32
CA TYR A 363 -16.09 0.47 -11.89
C TYR A 363 -15.47 0.08 -10.55
N GLY A 364 -14.24 0.53 -10.31
CA GLY A 364 -13.57 0.36 -9.03
C GLY A 364 -14.39 1.02 -7.92
N ASN A 365 -14.64 0.28 -6.85
CA ASN A 365 -15.29 0.77 -5.64
C ASN A 365 -14.53 0.30 -4.41
N VAL A 366 -14.63 1.08 -3.34
CA VAL A 366 -14.11 0.72 -2.03
C VAL A 366 -15.15 -0.10 -1.28
N TYR A 367 -14.74 -1.20 -0.68
CA TYR A 367 -15.55 -2.11 0.10
C TYR A 367 -14.96 -2.27 1.49
N GLN A 368 -15.85 -2.58 2.44
CA GLN A 368 -15.53 -2.91 3.82
C GLN A 368 -16.23 -4.23 4.15
N VAL A 369 -15.50 -5.15 4.80
CA VAL A 369 -16.04 -6.43 5.25
C VAL A 369 -15.62 -6.69 6.70
N ALA A 370 -16.57 -7.07 7.55
CA ALA A 370 -16.27 -7.39 8.96
C ALA A 370 -15.38 -8.64 9.03
N VAL A 371 -14.39 -8.64 9.92
CA VAL A 371 -13.59 -9.83 10.21
C VAL A 371 -14.41 -10.76 11.09
N ALA A 372 -15.06 -11.74 10.46
CA ALA A 372 -15.87 -12.74 11.15
C ALA A 372 -14.99 -13.78 11.88
N GLU A 373 -15.62 -14.57 12.75
CA GLU A 373 -14.96 -15.68 13.44
C GLU A 373 -14.28 -16.62 12.43
N PHE A 374 -12.98 -16.81 12.57
CA PHE A 374 -12.18 -17.53 11.58
C PHE A 374 -12.74 -18.93 11.27
N GLU A 375 -13.24 -19.64 12.28
CA GLU A 375 -13.78 -20.99 12.09
C GLU A 375 -15.09 -21.06 11.31
N SER A 376 -15.88 -19.98 11.30
CA SER A 376 -17.14 -19.94 10.55
C SER A 376 -16.93 -19.68 9.05
N LEU A 377 -15.75 -19.23 8.65
CA LEU A 377 -15.45 -18.91 7.26
C LEU A 377 -15.20 -20.18 6.43
N PRO A 378 -15.69 -20.23 5.17
CA PRO A 378 -15.44 -21.36 4.27
C PRO A 378 -13.94 -21.56 4.04
N ARG A 379 -13.50 -22.83 4.01
CA ARG A 379 -12.15 -23.18 3.56
C ARG A 379 -12.06 -23.04 2.05
N LEU A 380 -10.91 -22.56 1.57
CA LEU A 380 -10.56 -22.57 0.16
C LEU A 380 -9.56 -23.71 -0.06
N GLU A 381 -9.86 -24.61 -1.00
CA GLU A 381 -8.98 -25.70 -1.42
C GLU A 381 -7.84 -25.22 -2.33
#